data_AF-A0A4R8DVM7-F1
#
_entry.id   AF-A0A4R8DVM7-F1
#
_cell.length_a   1.000
_cell.length_b   1.000
_cell.length_c   1.000
_cell.angle_alpha   90.00
_cell.angle_beta   90.00
_cell.angle_gamma   90.00
#
_symmetry.space_group_name_H-M   'P 1'
#
loop_
_entity.id
_entity.type
_entity.pdbx_description
1 polymer ?
#
loop_
_entity_poly.entity_id
_entity_poly.type
_entity_poly.pdbx_seq_one_letter_code
_entity_poly.pdbx_strand_id
1 'polypeptide(L)'
;MKRYDIFQDRLTCLTPEERSTPVLVIDGFFQEFDLEFCRNLCGLALANLLCMADEDIGNEFTRTEILLFFESVERLIESTSFLQKQNKCK
;
A
#
# COMPACT_ATOMS: atom_id res chain seq x y z
N MET A 1 -6.42 14.07 14.81
CA MET A 1 -6.31 12.63 14.52
C MET A 1 -5.10 12.43 13.63
N LYS A 2 -4.06 11.71 14.07
CA LYS A 2 -2.87 11.50 13.25
C LYS A 2 -3.27 10.50 12.16
N ARG A 3 -2.98 10.81 10.89
CA ARG A 3 -3.43 9.99 9.73
C ARG A 3 -2.98 8.51 9.79
N TYR A 4 -2.02 8.18 10.66
CA TYR A 4 -1.53 6.82 10.90
C TYR A 4 -2.50 5.94 11.69
N ASP A 5 -3.36 6.52 12.55
CA ASP A 5 -4.31 5.77 13.38
C ASP A 5 -5.40 5.10 12.51
N ILE A 6 -5.69 5.70 11.35
CA ILE A 6 -6.74 5.26 10.42
C ILE A 6 -6.46 3.85 9.86
N PHE A 7 -5.18 3.50 9.64
CA PHE A 7 -4.82 2.21 9.03
C PHE A 7 -4.88 1.06 10.05
N GLN A 8 -4.49 1.29 11.30
CA GLN A 8 -4.57 0.28 12.37
C GLN A 8 -6.02 -0.07 12.71
N ASP A 9 -6.90 0.93 12.75
CA ASP A 9 -8.32 0.73 13.05
C ASP A 9 -9.03 -0.03 11.90
N ARG A 10 -8.72 0.26 10.64
CA ARG A 10 -9.35 -0.42 9.49
C ARG A 10 -8.96 -1.90 9.39
N LEU A 11 -7.70 -2.27 9.63
CA LEU A 11 -7.23 -3.66 9.54
C LEU A 11 -7.88 -4.56 10.61
N THR A 12 -8.17 -4.02 11.79
CA THR A 12 -8.85 -4.75 12.86
C THR A 12 -10.35 -4.87 12.63
N CYS A 13 -10.95 -3.96 11.86
CA CYS A 13 -12.38 -3.87 11.61
C CYS A 13 -12.86 -4.50 10.27
N LEU A 14 -12.01 -5.25 9.56
CA LEU A 14 -12.43 -5.91 8.31
C LEU A 14 -13.60 -6.87 8.54
N THR A 15 -14.64 -6.72 7.72
CA THR A 15 -15.80 -7.62 7.69
C THR A 15 -15.39 -9.02 7.22
N PRO A 16 -16.20 -10.07 7.48
CA PRO A 16 -15.92 -11.42 7.01
C PRO A 16 -15.74 -11.52 5.48
N GLU A 17 -16.48 -10.71 4.72
CA GLU A 17 -16.42 -10.67 3.26
C GLU A 17 -15.13 -9.98 2.74
N GLU A 18 -14.72 -8.89 3.37
CA GLU A 18 -13.45 -8.23 3.08
C GLU A 18 -12.25 -9.11 3.40
N ARG A 19 -12.34 -9.94 4.45
CA ARG A 19 -11.30 -10.92 4.79
C ARG A 19 -11.19 -12.05 3.76
N SER A 20 -12.31 -12.47 3.17
CA SER A 20 -12.32 -13.51 2.14
C SER A 20 -12.02 -12.97 0.74
N THR A 21 -12.20 -11.66 0.51
CA THR A 21 -12.07 -11.02 -0.80
C THR A 21 -11.13 -9.81 -0.73
N PRO A 22 -9.80 -10.03 -0.85
CA PRO A 22 -8.80 -8.96 -0.72
C PRO A 22 -9.00 -7.78 -1.67
N VAL A 23 -9.55 -8.03 -2.86
CA VAL A 23 -9.86 -6.98 -3.86
C VAL A 23 -10.81 -5.93 -3.28
N LEU A 24 -11.80 -6.29 -2.47
CA LEU A 24 -12.74 -5.32 -1.89
C LEU A 24 -12.04 -4.33 -0.95
N VAL A 25 -11.07 -4.83 -0.18
CA VAL A 25 -10.28 -4.00 0.74
C VAL A 25 -9.39 -3.03 -0.04
N ILE A 26 -8.74 -3.54 -1.08
CA ILE A 26 -7.85 -2.77 -1.94
C ILE A 26 -8.62 -1.68 -2.68
N ASP A 27 -9.76 -2.02 -3.29
CA ASP A 27 -10.61 -1.07 -3.98
C ASP A 27 -11.18 -0.02 -3.04
N GLY A 28 -11.67 -0.42 -1.86
CA GLY A 28 -12.15 0.51 -0.84
C GLY A 28 -11.07 1.48 -0.37
N PHE A 29 -9.84 0.99 -0.16
CA PHE A 29 -8.70 1.83 0.20
C PHE A 29 -8.40 2.86 -0.90
N PHE A 30 -8.29 2.44 -2.16
CA PHE A 30 -7.93 3.34 -3.27
C PHE A 30 -9.11 4.21 -3.77
N GLN A 31 -10.32 4.01 -3.24
CA GLN A 31 -11.42 4.96 -3.38
C GLN A 31 -11.32 6.10 -2.34
N GLU A 32 -10.84 5.80 -1.14
CA GLU A 32 -10.70 6.77 -0.05
C GLU A 32 -9.42 7.62 -0.16
N PHE A 33 -8.36 7.05 -0.72
CA PHE A 33 -7.06 7.71 -0.84
C PHE A 33 -6.69 7.98 -2.29
N ASP A 34 -6.16 9.18 -2.53
CA ASP A 34 -5.64 9.57 -3.83
C ASP A 34 -4.41 8.73 -4.22
N LEU A 35 -4.37 8.26 -5.46
CA LEU A 35 -3.34 7.35 -5.94
C LEU A 35 -1.97 8.02 -6.06
N GLU A 36 -1.91 9.32 -6.37
CA GLU A 36 -0.64 10.07 -6.39
C GLU A 36 -0.08 10.19 -4.97
N PHE A 37 -0.96 10.47 -4.00
CA PHE A 37 -0.61 10.43 -2.58
C PHE A 37 -0.09 9.04 -2.14
N CYS A 38 -0.76 7.95 -2.55
CA CYS A 38 -0.31 6.59 -2.24
C CYS A 38 1.07 6.28 -2.83
N ARG A 39 1.36 6.69 -4.08
CA ARG A 39 2.70 6.52 -4.68
C ARG A 39 3.76 7.28 -3.90
N ASN A 40 3.49 8.52 -3.51
CA ASN A 40 4.43 9.33 -2.75
C ASN A 40 4.74 8.70 -1.39
N LEU A 41 3.71 8.19 -0.68
CA LEU A 41 3.92 7.45 0.57
C LEU A 41 4.72 6.16 0.37
N CYS A 42 4.45 5.42 -0.71
CA CYS A 42 5.18 4.21 -1.06
C CYS A 42 6.67 4.51 -1.27
N GLY A 43 7.01 5.54 -2.04
CA GLY A 43 8.40 5.98 -2.24
C GLY A 43 9.10 6.43 -0.96
N LEU A 44 8.41 7.17 -0.10
CA LEU A 44 8.96 7.59 1.20
C LEU A 44 9.23 6.40 2.13
N ALA A 45 8.30 5.44 2.19
CA ALA A 45 8.47 4.24 3.01
C ALA A 45 9.62 3.35 2.48
N LEU A 46 9.73 3.20 1.16
CA LEU A 46 10.85 2.49 0.53
C LEU A 46 12.19 3.13 0.89
N ALA A 47 12.32 4.44 0.71
CA ALA A 47 13.55 5.16 1.01
C ALA A 47 13.97 4.96 2.48
N ASN A 48 13.02 5.11 3.42
CA ASN A 48 13.28 4.89 4.84
C ASN A 48 13.75 3.46 5.13
N LEU A 49 13.07 2.45 4.58
CA LEU A 49 13.41 1.05 4.83
C LEU A 49 14.76 0.66 4.21
N LEU A 50 15.10 1.21 3.04
CA LEU A 50 16.42 1.01 2.43
C LEU A 50 17.53 1.64 3.27
N CYS A 51 17.32 2.85 3.82
CA CYS A 51 18.26 3.46 4.75
C CYS A 51 18.46 2.60 6.01
N MET A 52 17.39 2.06 6.58
CA MET A 52 17.49 1.21 7.78
C MET A 52 18.09 -0.18 7.49
N ALA A 53 17.87 -0.73 6.29
CA ALA A 53 18.49 -1.98 5.87
C ALA A 53 20.02 -1.84 5.72
N ASP A 54 20.50 -0.67 5.31
CA ASP A 54 21.93 -0.40 5.17
C ASP A 54 22.62 -0.17 6.55
N GLU A 55 21.86 0.11 7.61
CA GLU A 55 22.38 0.34 8.96
C GLU A 55 22.55 -0.93 9.81
N ASP A 56 22.12 -2.11 9.33
CA ASP A 56 22.22 -3.43 9.99
C ASP A 56 21.53 -3.50 11.40
N ILE A 57 20.69 -2.50 11.73
CA ILE A 57 19.97 -2.42 13.01
C ILE A 57 18.63 -3.14 12.87
N GLY A 58 18.62 -4.45 13.15
CA GLY A 58 17.39 -5.19 13.49
C GLY A 58 16.33 -5.27 12.38
N ASN A 59 16.71 -5.08 11.12
CA ASN A 59 15.76 -5.20 10.02
C ASN A 59 15.56 -6.68 9.66
N GLU A 60 14.33 -7.18 9.78
CA GLU A 60 14.00 -8.57 9.50
C GLU A 60 14.05 -8.91 8.00
N PHE A 61 14.10 -7.89 7.14
CA PHE A 61 14.07 -8.02 5.68
C PHE A 61 15.39 -7.58 5.04
N THR A 62 15.84 -8.36 4.06
CA THR A 62 16.96 -7.99 3.20
C THR A 62 16.56 -6.86 2.24
N ARG A 63 17.56 -6.10 1.76
CA ARG A 63 17.36 -5.05 0.75
C ARG A 63 16.59 -5.53 -0.48
N THR A 64 16.89 -6.74 -0.94
CA THR A 64 16.22 -7.35 -2.09
C THR A 64 14.74 -7.63 -1.81
N GLU A 65 14.40 -8.13 -0.63
CA GLU A 65 13.02 -8.39 -0.23
C GLU A 65 12.22 -7.10 -0.12
N ILE A 66 12.83 -6.04 0.42
CA ILE A 66 12.23 -4.70 0.46
C ILE A 66 11.91 -4.24 -0.96
N LEU A 67 12.88 -4.28 -1.89
CA LEU A 67 12.65 -3.84 -3.27
C LEU A 67 11.53 -4.62 -3.96
N LEU A 68 11.52 -5.96 -3.83
CA LEU A 68 10.49 -6.81 -4.43
C LEU A 68 9.09 -6.54 -3.84
N PHE A 69 9.01 -6.30 -2.54
CA PHE A 69 7.75 -5.94 -1.89
C PHE A 69 7.20 -4.61 -2.43
N PHE A 70 8.05 -3.59 -2.50
CA PHE A 70 7.63 -2.27 -2.98
C PHE A 70 7.30 -2.25 -4.47
N GLU A 71 8.00 -3.04 -5.30
CA GLU A 71 7.62 -3.25 -6.70
C GLU A 71 6.19 -3.83 -6.80
N SER A 72 5.88 -4.82 -5.96
CA SER A 72 4.54 -5.43 -5.93
C SER A 72 3.46 -4.41 -5.54
N VAL A 73 3.76 -3.52 -4.59
CA VAL A 73 2.84 -2.45 -4.17
C VAL A 73 2.65 -1.41 -5.28
N GLU A 74 3.72 -0.99 -5.97
CA GLU A 74 3.60 -0.07 -7.11
C GLU A 74 2.75 -0.65 -8.23
N ARG A 75 2.95 -1.93 -8.57
CA ARG A 75 2.12 -2.64 -9.57
C ARG A 75 0.64 -2.66 -9.19
N LEU A 76 0.34 -2.79 -7.91
CA LEU A 76 -1.04 -2.74 -7.41
C LEU A 76 -1.64 -1.35 -7.62
N ILE A 77 -0.92 -0.29 -7.22
CA ILE A 77 -1.36 1.10 -7.39
C ILE A 77 -1.60 1.42 -8.89
N GLU A 78 -0.70 0.99 -9.77
CA GLU A 78 -0.84 1.15 -11.22
C GLU A 78 -2.07 0.44 -11.77
N SER A 79 -2.26 -0.83 -11.38
CA SER A 79 -3.39 -1.65 -11.83
C SER A 79 -4.72 -1.03 -11.40
N THR A 80 -4.82 -0.57 -10.16
CA THR A 80 -6.02 0.12 -9.67
C THR A 80 -6.24 1.44 -10.40
N SER A 81 -5.20 2.22 -10.64
CA SER A 81 -5.29 3.46 -11.44
C SER A 81 -5.86 3.20 -12.83
N PHE A 82 -5.39 2.14 -13.48
CA PHE A 82 -5.85 1.75 -14.81
C PHE A 82 -7.34 1.35 -14.80
N LEU A 83 -7.76 0.51 -13.84
CA LEU A 83 -9.15 0.07 -13.70
C LEU A 83 -10.10 1.24 -13.42
N GLN A 84 -9.71 2.16 -12.53
CA GLN A 84 -10.49 3.37 -12.24
C GLN A 84 -10.65 4.26 -13.48
N LYS A 85 -9.60 4.40 -14.30
CA LYS A 85 -9.68 5.15 -15.58
C LYS A 85 -10.63 4.48 -16.57
N GLN A 86 -10.60 3.15 -16.69
CA GLN A 86 -11.51 2.43 -17.59
C GLN A 86 -12.97 2.54 -17.15
N ASN A 87 -13.24 2.50 -15.84
CA ASN A 87 -14.60 2.59 -15.31
C ASN A 87 -15.20 4.00 -15.43
N LYS A 88 -14.39 5.07 -15.47
CA LYS A 88 -14.85 6.44 -15.72
C LYS A 88 -15.22 6.73 -17.19
N CYS A 89 -14.79 5.86 -18.11
CA CYS A 89 -15.06 5.99 -19.54
C CYS A 89 -16.31 5.19 -20.01
N LYS A 90 -17.09 4.65 -19.08
CA LYS A 90 -18.39 4.00 -19.33
C LYS A 90 -19.51 4.87 -18.79
#